data_AF-A0A2E8NAI1-F1
#
_entry.id   AF-A0A2E8NAI1-F1
#
_cell.length_a   1.000
_cell.length_b   1.000
_cell.length_c   1.000
_cell.angle_alpha   90.00
_cell.angle_beta   90.00
_cell.angle_gamma   90.00
#
_symmetry.space_group_name_H-M   'P 1'
#
loop_
_entity.id
_entity.type
_entity.pdbx_description
1 polymer ?
#
loop_
_entity_poly.entity_id
_entity_poly.type
_entity_poly.pdbx_seq_one_letter_code
_entity_poly.pdbx_strand_id
1 'polypeptide(L)'
;MADMPGSGDGLFDLLATLLDDEVPCALVTVVEGRGAGAKLLVRRTSGDGMEVHGTLGNADLDRVVARDALGELSLGRSGVRHYGE
;
A
#
# COMPACT_ATOMS: atom_id res chain seq x y z
N MET A 1 -4.65 30.02 -5.39
CA MET A 1 -3.35 29.35 -5.22
C MET A 1 -3.56 27.96 -5.78
N ALA A 2 -2.99 27.65 -6.93
CA ALA A 2 -3.27 26.42 -7.65
C ALA A 2 -2.69 25.23 -6.87
N ASP A 3 -3.58 24.29 -6.56
CA ASP A 3 -3.25 22.96 -6.06
C ASP A 3 -2.46 22.22 -7.14
N MET A 4 -1.22 21.85 -6.82
CA MET A 4 -0.40 20.97 -7.65
C MET A 4 -0.50 19.59 -7.01
N PRO A 5 -1.00 18.55 -7.72
CA PRO A 5 -1.22 17.25 -7.12
C PRO A 5 0.12 16.60 -6.78
N GLY A 6 0.49 16.66 -5.50
CA GLY A 6 1.58 15.88 -4.94
C GLY A 6 1.21 14.41 -5.04
N SER A 7 2.03 13.61 -5.72
CA SER A 7 1.91 12.15 -5.79
C SER A 7 2.18 11.44 -4.44
N GLY A 8 1.75 12.03 -3.33
CA GLY A 8 1.95 11.55 -1.96
C GLY A 8 0.88 12.05 -0.98
N ASP A 9 0.26 13.20 -1.21
CA ASP A 9 -0.68 13.82 -0.27
C ASP A 9 -1.97 12.97 -0.13
N GLY A 10 -2.55 12.55 -1.25
CA GLY A 10 -3.80 11.76 -1.21
C GLY A 10 -3.66 10.35 -0.61
N LEU A 11 -2.47 9.73 -0.66
CA LEU A 11 -2.28 8.39 -0.10
C LEU A 11 -2.29 8.42 1.43
N PHE A 12 -1.65 9.43 2.02
CA PHE A 12 -1.63 9.59 3.47
C PHE A 12 -2.95 10.12 4.01
N ASP A 13 -3.67 10.95 3.26
CA ASP A 13 -5.04 11.37 3.60
C ASP A 13 -6.00 10.16 3.61
N LEU A 14 -5.88 9.28 2.61
CA LEU A 14 -6.64 8.03 2.59
C LEU A 14 -6.26 7.13 3.77
N LEU A 15 -4.97 6.97 4.07
CA LEU A 15 -4.52 6.22 5.23
C LEU A 15 -5.11 6.81 6.53
N ALA A 16 -5.08 8.13 6.71
CA ALA A 16 -5.65 8.79 7.87
C ALA A 16 -7.15 8.49 7.99
N THR A 17 -7.88 8.60 6.89
CA THR A 17 -9.33 8.27 6.84
C THR A 17 -9.59 6.82 7.24
N LEU A 18 -8.82 5.87 6.71
CA LEU A 18 -8.98 4.45 7.04
C LEU A 18 -8.66 4.16 8.51
N LEU A 19 -7.67 4.84 9.09
CA LEU A 19 -7.35 4.71 10.50
C LEU A 19 -8.44 5.30 11.40
N ASP A 20 -8.98 6.47 11.06
CA ASP A 20 -10.07 7.12 11.79
C ASP A 20 -11.36 6.28 11.77
N ASP A 21 -11.65 5.63 10.65
CA ASP A 21 -12.81 4.74 10.49
C ASP A 21 -12.56 3.31 11.03
N GLU A 22 -11.40 3.05 11.63
CA GLU A 22 -10.96 1.73 12.14
C GLU A 22 -11.00 0.62 11.08
N VAL A 23 -10.71 1.00 9.84
CA VAL A 23 -10.80 0.14 8.68
C VAL A 23 -9.46 -0.59 8.44
N PRO A 24 -9.43 -1.95 8.44
CA PRO A 24 -8.19 -2.69 8.23
C PRO A 24 -7.54 -2.40 6.87
N CYS A 25 -6.26 -2.04 6.90
CA CYS A 25 -5.43 -1.79 5.73
C CYS A 25 -3.97 -2.16 6.01
N ALA A 26 -3.17 -2.31 4.95
CA ALA A 26 -1.72 -2.45 5.06
C ALA A 26 -1.02 -1.43 4.16
N LEU A 27 -0.05 -0.71 4.74
CA LEU A 27 0.83 0.19 4.02
C LEU A 27 2.16 -0.51 3.75
N VAL A 28 2.47 -0.69 2.48
CA VAL A 28 3.74 -1.21 2.00
C VAL A 28 4.65 -0.05 1.66
N THR A 29 5.93 -0.16 2.01
CA THR A 29 6.98 0.79 1.63
C THR A 29 8.17 0.03 1.08
N VAL A 30 8.71 0.46 -0.07
CA VAL A 30 10.04 0.04 -0.50
C VAL A 30 11.06 0.69 0.44
N VAL A 31 11.77 -0.12 1.22
CA VAL A 31 12.73 0.36 2.22
C VAL A 31 14.16 0.49 1.68
N GLU A 32 14.48 -0.22 0.61
CA GLU A 32 15.81 -0.25 0.00
C GLU A 32 15.71 -0.47 -1.52
N GLY A 33 16.69 0.03 -2.27
CA GLY A 33 16.80 -0.18 -3.71
C GLY A 33 16.12 0.89 -4.56
N ARG A 34 15.92 0.57 -5.86
CA ARG A 34 15.23 1.48 -6.79
C ARG A 34 13.80 1.70 -6.32
N GLY A 35 13.41 2.97 -6.18
CA GLY A 35 12.08 3.32 -5.71
C GLY A 35 11.95 3.33 -4.19
N ALA A 36 13.05 3.35 -3.43
CA ALA A 36 13.00 3.54 -1.97
C ALA A 36 12.09 4.72 -1.59
N GLY A 37 11.20 4.49 -0.64
CA GLY A 37 10.15 5.41 -0.23
C GLY A 37 8.80 5.22 -0.94
N ALA A 38 8.78 4.61 -2.14
CA ALA A 38 7.54 4.31 -2.87
C ALA A 38 6.61 3.46 -2.02
N LYS A 39 5.32 3.75 -2.13
CA LYS A 39 4.30 3.17 -1.26
C LYS A 39 3.14 2.62 -2.03
N LEU A 40 2.53 1.62 -1.40
CA LEU A 40 1.32 0.99 -1.85
C LEU A 40 0.44 0.76 -0.62
N LEU A 41 -0.79 1.27 -0.64
CA LEU A 41 -1.80 1.05 0.39
C LEU A 41 -2.80 0.03 -0.13
N VAL A 42 -2.99 -1.06 0.61
CA VAL A 42 -3.92 -2.13 0.26
C VAL A 42 -4.96 -2.36 1.33
N ARG A 43 -6.16 -2.74 0.88
CA ARG A 43 -7.20 -3.26 1.77
C ARG A 43 -8.14 -4.22 1.05
N ARG A 44 -8.86 -5.02 1.84
CA ARG A 44 -10.03 -5.76 1.35
C ARG A 44 -11.21 -4.81 1.21
N THR A 45 -11.98 -4.96 0.14
CA THR A 45 -13.29 -4.33 0.00
C THR A 45 -14.38 -5.37 0.29
N SER A 46 -15.65 -4.96 0.29
CA SER A 46 -16.76 -5.89 0.50
C SER A 46 -16.71 -7.06 -0.50
N GLY A 47 -16.80 -8.30 0.01
CA GLY A 47 -16.66 -9.53 -0.78
C GLY A 47 -15.19 -9.94 -0.99
N ASP A 48 -14.88 -10.51 -2.16
CA ASP A 48 -13.53 -10.97 -2.51
C ASP A 48 -12.66 -9.88 -3.16
N GLY A 49 -13.13 -8.63 -3.18
CA GLY A 49 -12.44 -7.51 -3.78
C GLY A 49 -11.22 -7.04 -2.96
N MET A 50 -10.27 -6.43 -3.66
CA MET A 50 -9.20 -5.66 -3.06
C MET A 50 -9.09 -4.30 -3.72
N GLU A 51 -8.64 -3.33 -2.94
CA GLU A 51 -8.34 -1.99 -3.40
C GLU A 51 -6.86 -1.71 -3.16
N VAL A 52 -6.22 -1.09 -4.16
CA VAL A 52 -4.79 -0.80 -4.18
C VAL A 52 -4.58 0.64 -4.60
N HIS A 53 -3.88 1.41 -3.77
CA HIS A 53 -3.51 2.79 -4.04
C HIS A 53 -2.00 2.96 -4.02
N GLY A 54 -1.48 3.75 -4.97
CA GLY A 54 -0.03 3.91 -5.16
C GLY A 54 0.58 2.80 -6.02
N THR A 55 1.91 2.83 -6.12
CA THR A 55 2.70 1.88 -6.92
C THR A 55 4.12 1.82 -6.36
N LEU A 56 4.74 0.64 -6.46
CA LEU A 56 6.16 0.42 -6.18
C LEU A 56 7.02 0.66 -7.44
N GLY A 57 6.41 1.14 -8.53
CA GLY A 57 7.08 1.45 -9.80
C GLY A 57 7.10 0.29 -10.80
N ASN A 58 6.46 -0.85 -10.48
CA ASN A 58 6.36 -2.00 -11.37
C ASN A 58 5.04 -2.76 -11.11
N ALA A 59 4.20 -2.89 -12.14
CA ALA A 59 2.87 -3.48 -12.03
C ALA A 59 2.89 -4.98 -11.65
N ASP A 60 3.92 -5.73 -12.03
CA ASP A 60 4.05 -7.14 -11.64
C ASP A 60 4.42 -7.26 -10.16
N LEU A 61 5.35 -6.41 -9.71
CA LEU A 61 5.71 -6.30 -8.30
C LEU A 61 4.50 -5.87 -7.46
N ASP A 62 3.77 -4.84 -7.90
CA ASP A 62 2.58 -4.32 -7.20
C ASP A 62 1.55 -5.43 -6.97
N ARG A 63 1.29 -6.28 -7.98
CA ARG A 63 0.34 -7.39 -7.88
C ARG A 63 0.75 -8.44 -6.86
N VAL A 64 2.03 -8.82 -6.83
CA VAL A 64 2.55 -9.82 -5.88
C VAL A 64 2.52 -9.25 -4.46
N VAL A 65 3.07 -8.05 -4.30
CA VAL A 65 3.22 -7.42 -2.99
C VAL A 65 1.86 -7.07 -2.37
N ALA A 66 0.88 -6.63 -3.17
CA ALA A 66 -0.48 -6.39 -2.68
C ALA A 66 -1.12 -7.65 -2.07
N ARG A 67 -0.95 -8.81 -2.72
CA ARG A 67 -1.49 -10.09 -2.22
C ARG A 67 -0.81 -10.53 -0.94
N ASP A 68 0.52 -10.44 -0.89
CA ASP A 68 1.29 -10.81 0.29
C ASP A 68 0.94 -9.91 1.48
N ALA A 69 0.81 -8.59 1.24
CA ALA A 69 0.42 -7.64 2.26
C ALA A 69 -0.99 -7.91 2.81
N LEU A 70 -1.96 -8.29 1.96
CA LEU A 70 -3.27 -8.73 2.42
C LEU A 70 -3.20 -10.04 3.24
N GLY A 71 -2.31 -10.96 2.88
CA GLY A 71 -2.06 -12.17 3.65
C GLY A 71 -1.53 -11.86 5.05
N GLU A 72 -0.54 -10.97 5.17
CA GLU A 72 -0.01 -10.54 6.48
C GLU A 72 -1.05 -9.77 7.29
N LEU A 73 -1.86 -8.92 6.64
CA LEU A 73 -2.97 -8.22 7.28
C LEU A 73 -3.99 -9.19 7.88
N SER A 74 -4.38 -10.24 7.14
CA SER A 74 -5.28 -11.28 7.64
C SER A 74 -4.72 -12.07 8.81
N LEU A 75 -3.39 -12.10 8.98
CA LEU A 75 -2.71 -12.73 10.10
C LEU A 75 -2.39 -11.75 11.25
N GLY A 76 -2.68 -10.46 11.09
CA GLY A 76 -2.36 -9.42 12.07
C GLY A 76 -0.85 -9.20 12.23
N ARG A 77 -0.07 -9.32 11.14
CA ARG A 77 1.40 -9.21 11.17
C ARG A 77 1.92 -8.11 10.27
N SER A 78 3.11 -7.63 10.60
CA SER A 78 3.94 -6.76 9.76
C SER A 78 5.33 -7.36 9.60
N GLY A 79 6.01 -7.08 8.50
CA GLY A 79 7.37 -7.56 8.28
C GLY A 79 8.02 -7.01 7.02
N VAL A 80 9.31 -7.32 6.84
CA VAL A 80 10.09 -6.99 5.65
C VAL A 80 10.15 -8.22 4.75
N ARG A 81 9.93 -8.03 3.44
CA ARG A 81 10.06 -9.06 2.41
C ARG A 81 10.97 -8.55 1.29
N HIS A 82 11.74 -9.46 0.72
CA HIS A 82 12.60 -9.19 -0.42
C HIS A 82 11.93 -9.75 -1.68
N TYR A 83 11.96 -8.97 -2.75
CA TYR A 83 11.34 -9.32 -4.02
C TYR A 83 12.33 -9.03 -5.14
N GLY A 84 12.65 -10.04 -5.94
CA GLY A 84 13.77 -9.99 -6.88
C GLY A 84 15.10 -10.38 -6.22
N GLU A 85 16.16 -10.32 -7.04
CA GLU A 85 17.58 -10.41 -6.66
C GLU A 85 18.26 -9.07 -7.01
#